data_AF-A0A6J8AV84-F1
#
_entry.id   AF-A0A6J8AV84-F1
#
_cell.length_a   1.000
_cell.length_b   1.000
_cell.length_c   1.000
_cell.angle_alpha   90.00
_cell.angle_beta   90.00
_cell.angle_gamma   90.00
#
_symmetry.space_group_name_H-M   'P 1'
#
loop_
_entity.id
_entity.type
_entity.pdbx_description
1 polymer ?
#
loop_
_entity_poly.entity_id
_entity_poly.type
_entity_poly.pdbx_seq_one_letter_code
_entity_poly.pdbx_strand_id
1 'polypeptide(L)'
;MESQQWNINQKQLINEYRIYHQKMGLLVNEIDSNGPTGKMPKLPKKPKQRLSDIYGLKKVNKEKMTPQELHQYLSDNIADINHTISRETFGNAYLLSGNESETNIVDKLNKGIRNLKRQDAQTLLIYINFGNFLNLTKTWLENERKEGRIKQSWSAWLKEKTGYSDDHARKLRALAKVLYGYEQFFHVGLPLNFILRKLKEIDIMLQIPEHNAFWKRPVALPTTNNLQSSQDDH
;
A
#
# COMPACT_ATOMS: atom_id res chain seq x y z
N MET A 1 32.32 -9.05 -31.85
CA MET A 1 30.91 -9.03 -31.39
C MET A 1 30.16 -10.05 -32.22
N GLU A 2 29.86 -11.23 -31.66
CA GLU A 2 29.09 -12.25 -32.36
C GLU A 2 27.64 -11.77 -32.52
N SER A 3 27.15 -11.77 -33.75
CA SER A 3 25.73 -11.52 -34.05
C SER A 3 24.91 -12.65 -33.42
N GLN A 4 24.23 -12.38 -32.31
CA GLN A 4 23.25 -13.32 -31.76
C GLN A 4 22.11 -13.49 -32.76
N GLN A 5 22.01 -14.69 -33.34
CA GLN A 5 20.99 -15.02 -34.31
C GLN A 5 19.65 -15.25 -33.59
N TRP A 6 18.64 -14.48 -33.98
CA TRP A 6 17.29 -14.57 -33.43
C TRP A 6 16.65 -15.93 -33.73
N ASN A 7 16.13 -16.60 -32.69
CA ASN A 7 15.41 -17.86 -32.87
C ASN A 7 14.02 -17.65 -33.48
N ILE A 8 13.42 -18.73 -33.99
CA ILE A 8 12.13 -18.71 -34.70
C ILE A 8 11.02 -18.09 -33.82
N ASN A 9 10.98 -18.45 -32.54
CA ASN A 9 9.97 -17.95 -31.59
C ASN A 9 10.11 -16.44 -31.36
N GLN A 10 11.33 -15.92 -31.22
CA GLN A 10 11.56 -14.49 -31.06
C GLN A 10 11.16 -13.70 -32.31
N LYS A 11 11.48 -14.23 -33.51
CA LYS A 11 11.06 -13.63 -34.79
C LYS A 11 9.54 -13.61 -34.93
N GLN A 12 8.87 -14.70 -34.56
CA GLN A 12 7.41 -14.77 -34.55
C GLN A 12 6.80 -13.73 -33.60
N LEU A 13 7.33 -13.61 -32.38
CA LEU A 13 6.86 -12.63 -31.41
C LEU A 13 7.05 -11.19 -31.91
N ILE A 14 8.20 -10.87 -32.52
CA ILE A 14 8.41 -9.56 -33.16
C ILE A 14 7.35 -9.29 -34.22
N ASN A 15 7.06 -10.29 -35.06
CA ASN A 15 6.08 -10.15 -36.12
C ASN A 15 4.65 -9.95 -35.57
N GLU A 16 4.27 -10.68 -34.52
CA GLU A 16 2.98 -10.49 -33.83
C GLU A 16 2.83 -9.06 -33.29
N TYR A 17 3.90 -8.52 -32.68
CA TYR A 17 3.93 -7.12 -32.23
C TYR A 17 3.86 -6.13 -33.40
N ARG A 18 4.56 -6.39 -34.50
CA ARG A 18 4.51 -5.55 -35.71
C ARG A 18 3.08 -5.48 -36.26
N ILE A 19 2.41 -6.63 -36.39
CA ILE A 19 1.00 -6.71 -36.83
C ILE A 19 0.08 -5.99 -35.85
N TYR A 20 0.26 -6.17 -34.55
CA TYR A 20 -0.52 -5.48 -33.52
C TYR A 20 -0.39 -3.96 -33.62
N HIS A 21 0.84 -3.44 -33.72
CA HIS A 21 1.08 -1.99 -33.82
C HIS A 21 0.54 -1.40 -35.12
N GLN A 22 0.67 -2.10 -36.25
CA GLN A 22 0.08 -1.68 -37.51
C GLN A 22 -1.44 -1.55 -37.40
N LYS A 23 -2.12 -2.57 -36.82
CA LYS A 23 -3.57 -2.53 -36.62
C LYS A 23 -4.00 -1.42 -35.66
N MET A 24 -3.23 -1.18 -34.61
CA MET A 24 -3.49 -0.07 -33.69
C MET A 24 -3.33 1.29 -34.38
N GLY A 25 -2.31 1.46 -35.23
CA GLY A 25 -2.13 2.70 -36.01
C GLY A 25 -3.30 2.97 -36.95
N LEU A 26 -3.76 1.93 -37.68
CA LEU A 26 -4.96 2.03 -38.53
C LEU A 26 -6.21 2.44 -37.73
N LEU A 27 -6.40 1.84 -36.55
CA LEU A 27 -7.51 2.15 -35.67
C LEU A 27 -7.48 3.61 -35.20
N VAL A 28 -6.30 4.11 -34.83
CA VAL A 28 -6.12 5.50 -34.38
C VAL A 28 -6.43 6.47 -35.51
N ASN A 29 -5.94 6.21 -36.73
CA ASN A 29 -6.22 7.04 -37.90
C ASN A 29 -7.71 7.04 -38.25
N GLU A 30 -8.41 5.91 -38.09
CA GLU A 30 -9.85 5.81 -38.29
C GLU A 30 -10.62 6.66 -37.27
N ILE A 31 -10.21 6.62 -35.99
CA ILE A 31 -10.81 7.45 -34.93
C ILE A 31 -10.54 8.93 -35.18
N ASP A 32 -9.33 9.29 -35.61
CA ASP A 32 -8.93 10.67 -35.91
C ASP A 32 -9.72 11.23 -37.10
N SER A 33 -9.91 10.43 -38.15
CA SER A 33 -10.60 10.86 -39.37
C SER A 33 -12.13 10.94 -39.19
N ASN A 34 -12.72 10.00 -38.45
CA ASN A 34 -14.19 9.84 -38.37
C ASN A 34 -14.80 10.35 -37.06
N GLY A 35 -13.97 10.71 -36.08
CA GLY A 35 -14.41 11.06 -34.74
C GLY A 35 -15.03 9.89 -33.96
N PRO A 36 -15.56 10.14 -32.75
CA PRO A 36 -16.18 9.11 -31.92
C PRO A 36 -17.56 8.72 -32.49
N THR A 37 -17.62 7.72 -33.37
CA THR A 37 -18.83 7.25 -34.06
C THR A 37 -19.83 6.48 -33.16
N GLY A 38 -19.71 6.56 -31.84
CA GLY A 38 -20.58 5.90 -30.85
C GLY A 38 -20.49 4.36 -30.80
N LYS A 39 -19.95 3.71 -31.83
CA LYS A 39 -19.62 2.28 -31.86
C LYS A 39 -18.11 2.11 -31.76
N MET A 40 -17.63 1.64 -30.61
CA MET A 40 -16.20 1.39 -30.41
C MET A 40 -15.73 0.24 -31.30
N PRO A 41 -14.79 0.46 -32.24
CA PRO A 41 -14.24 -0.60 -33.06
C PRO A 41 -13.49 -1.62 -32.18
N LYS A 42 -13.46 -2.88 -32.62
CA LYS A 42 -12.86 -3.98 -31.85
C LYS A 42 -11.36 -3.77 -31.72
N LEU A 43 -10.89 -3.52 -30.50
CA LEU A 43 -9.47 -3.31 -30.22
C LEU A 43 -8.63 -4.53 -30.66
N PRO A 44 -7.54 -4.32 -31.42
CA PRO A 44 -6.54 -5.33 -31.68
C PRO A 44 -6.07 -6.01 -30.39
N LYS A 45 -5.97 -7.34 -30.41
CA LYS A 45 -5.48 -8.09 -29.25
C LYS A 45 -3.95 -7.99 -29.19
N LYS A 46 -3.43 -7.50 -28.06
CA LYS A 46 -1.99 -7.51 -27.79
C LYS A 46 -1.47 -8.96 -27.72
N PRO A 47 -0.26 -9.24 -28.25
CA PRO A 47 0.39 -10.54 -28.09
C PRO A 47 0.48 -10.94 -26.61
N LYS A 48 0.35 -12.25 -26.32
CA LYS A 48 0.35 -12.77 -24.93
C LYS A 48 1.74 -12.73 -24.29
N GLN A 49 2.77 -13.03 -25.08
CA GLN A 49 4.17 -12.97 -24.66
C GLN A 49 4.67 -11.53 -24.68
N ARG A 50 5.63 -11.19 -23.81
CA ARG A 50 6.18 -9.83 -23.72
C ARG A 50 7.48 -9.73 -24.50
N LEU A 51 7.73 -8.58 -25.13
CA LEU A 51 9.04 -8.32 -25.75
C LEU A 51 10.21 -8.43 -24.76
N SER A 52 9.99 -8.18 -23.45
CA SER A 52 11.02 -8.40 -22.42
C SER A 52 11.54 -9.83 -22.37
N ASP A 53 10.69 -10.80 -22.75
CA ASP A 53 11.02 -12.23 -22.70
C ASP A 53 12.08 -12.59 -23.75
N ILE A 54 12.17 -11.80 -24.84
CA ILE A 54 13.19 -11.93 -25.88
C ILE A 54 14.58 -11.61 -25.34
N TYR A 55 14.69 -10.55 -24.54
CA TYR A 55 15.97 -10.05 -24.03
C TYR A 55 16.50 -10.88 -22.85
N GLY A 56 15.87 -12.01 -22.53
CA GLY A 56 16.21 -12.78 -21.34
C GLY A 56 16.00 -12.00 -20.04
N LEU A 57 15.30 -10.87 -20.08
CA LEU A 57 14.88 -10.08 -18.93
C LEU A 57 13.70 -10.80 -18.27
N LYS A 58 13.95 -12.04 -17.81
CA LYS A 58 13.04 -12.72 -16.90
C LYS A 58 12.84 -11.76 -15.75
N LYS A 59 11.58 -11.44 -15.43
CA LYS A 59 11.28 -10.81 -14.14
C LYS A 59 11.96 -11.68 -13.10
N VAL A 60 12.98 -11.13 -12.44
CA VAL A 60 13.51 -11.74 -11.23
C VAL A 60 12.28 -11.85 -10.33
N ASN A 61 11.77 -13.07 -10.17
CA ASN A 61 10.72 -13.33 -9.21
C ASN A 61 11.37 -12.96 -7.89
N LYS A 62 11.00 -11.79 -7.34
CA LYS A 62 11.44 -11.42 -6.00
C LYS A 62 11.07 -12.59 -5.12
N GLU A 63 12.08 -13.23 -4.56
CA GLU A 63 11.91 -14.39 -3.71
C GLU A 63 10.88 -14.02 -2.64
N LYS A 64 9.86 -14.88 -2.50
CA LYS A 64 8.82 -14.61 -1.53
C LYS A 64 9.44 -14.81 -0.16
N MET A 65 9.52 -13.72 0.59
CA MET A 65 9.89 -13.74 2.00
C MET A 65 9.10 -14.83 2.74
N THR A 66 9.82 -15.70 3.45
CA THR A 66 9.25 -16.74 4.30
C THR A 66 8.46 -16.11 5.46
N PRO A 67 7.54 -16.84 6.11
CA PRO A 67 6.83 -16.33 7.28
C PRO A 67 7.78 -15.84 8.40
N GLN A 68 8.89 -16.52 8.61
CA GLN A 68 9.91 -16.17 9.62
C GLN A 68 10.63 -14.87 9.26
N GLU A 69 11.09 -14.72 8.02
CA GLU A 69 11.73 -13.48 7.56
C GLU A 69 10.75 -12.31 7.60
N LEU A 70 9.47 -12.54 7.30
CA LEU A 70 8.43 -11.51 7.39
C LEU A 70 8.18 -11.10 8.83
N HIS A 71 8.11 -12.07 9.75
CA HIS A 71 7.98 -11.77 11.18
C HIS A 71 9.15 -10.93 11.67
N GLN A 72 10.38 -11.35 11.37
CA GLN A 72 11.58 -10.62 11.77
C GLN A 72 11.58 -9.20 11.18
N TYR A 73 11.33 -9.08 9.87
CA TYR A 73 11.30 -7.79 9.19
C TYR A 73 10.25 -6.84 9.77
N LEU A 74 9.04 -7.32 10.05
CA LEU A 74 7.99 -6.49 10.65
C LEU A 74 8.35 -6.09 12.09
N SER A 75 8.94 -6.99 12.86
CA SER A 75 9.37 -6.75 14.25
C SER A 75 10.50 -5.71 14.32
N ASP A 76 11.48 -5.79 13.41
CA ASP A 76 12.59 -4.83 13.29
C ASP A 76 12.12 -3.43 12.86
N ASN A 77 10.87 -3.31 12.40
CA ASN A 77 10.26 -2.05 12.01
C ASN A 77 9.17 -1.57 12.97
N ILE A 78 9.12 -2.11 14.20
CA ILE A 78 8.32 -1.53 15.27
C ILE A 78 8.92 -0.17 15.65
N ALA A 79 8.06 0.85 15.75
CA ALA A 79 8.38 2.20 16.12
C ALA A 79 7.60 2.60 17.37
N ASP A 80 8.24 3.40 18.23
CA ASP A 80 7.55 3.99 19.38
C ASP A 80 6.66 5.15 18.89
N ILE A 81 5.34 5.01 19.03
CA ILE A 81 4.34 5.98 18.60
C ILE A 81 4.02 7.05 19.65
N ASN A 82 4.53 6.91 20.88
CA ASN A 82 4.17 7.80 22.00
C ASN A 82 4.78 9.20 21.90
N HIS A 83 5.82 9.37 21.09
CA HIS A 83 6.49 10.65 20.92
C HIS A 83 5.99 11.41 19.69
N THR A 84 5.04 12.32 19.86
CA THR A 84 4.65 13.24 18.78
C THR A 84 5.79 14.22 18.47
N ILE A 85 6.07 14.42 17.19
CA ILE A 85 7.05 15.42 16.73
C ILE A 85 6.26 16.57 16.14
N SER A 86 6.46 17.77 16.67
CA SER A 86 5.83 18.95 16.09
C SER A 86 6.35 19.16 14.66
N ARG A 87 5.52 19.75 13.80
CA ARG A 87 5.92 20.08 12.42
C ARG A 87 7.15 20.99 12.38
N GLU A 88 7.24 21.91 13.35
CA GLU A 88 8.36 22.83 13.49
C GLU A 88 9.65 22.11 13.88
N THR A 89 9.60 21.22 14.88
CA THR A 89 10.76 20.39 15.25
C THR A 89 11.21 19.51 14.08
N PHE A 90 10.26 18.99 13.30
CA PHE A 90 10.61 18.24 12.08
C PHE A 90 11.30 19.13 11.06
N GLY A 91 10.75 20.30 10.71
CA GLY A 91 11.36 21.21 9.74
C GLY A 91 12.76 21.69 10.14
N ASN A 92 12.93 22.06 11.41
CA ASN A 92 14.18 22.62 11.92
C ASN A 92 15.28 21.55 12.09
N ALA A 93 14.91 20.28 12.32
CA ALA A 93 15.88 19.20 12.54
C ALA A 93 16.75 18.87 11.31
N TYR A 94 16.34 19.27 10.10
CA TYR A 94 17.06 18.95 8.85
C TYR A 94 17.63 20.17 8.14
N LEU A 95 17.61 21.35 8.77
CA LEU A 95 18.37 22.48 8.26
C LEU A 95 19.86 22.13 8.37
N LEU A 96 20.54 22.12 7.22
CA LEU A 96 21.98 21.93 7.14
C LEU A 96 22.67 23.28 7.31
N SER A 97 23.55 23.39 8.29
CA SER A 97 24.52 24.47 8.33
C SER A 97 25.70 24.12 7.41
N GLY A 98 26.32 25.12 6.79
CA GLY A 98 27.39 24.92 5.80
C GLY A 98 28.65 24.22 6.32
N ASN A 99 28.77 24.01 7.64
CA ASN A 99 29.95 23.46 8.31
C ASN A 99 29.64 22.15 9.08
N GLU A 100 28.58 21.42 8.72
CA GLU A 100 28.27 20.15 9.38
C GLU A 100 29.26 19.04 9.05
N SER A 101 29.68 18.30 10.08
CA SER A 101 30.45 17.07 9.92
C SER A 101 29.58 15.95 9.33
N GLU A 102 30.21 14.99 8.66
CA GLU A 102 29.55 13.79 8.15
C GLU A 102 28.77 13.05 9.23
N THR A 103 29.36 12.87 10.41
CA THR A 103 28.72 12.20 11.57
C THR A 103 27.41 12.89 11.96
N ASN A 104 27.40 14.23 12.02
CA ASN A 104 26.19 14.99 12.36
C ASN A 104 25.10 14.83 11.30
N ILE A 105 25.48 14.80 10.01
CA ILE A 105 24.54 14.57 8.90
C ILE A 105 23.93 13.18 9.00
N VAL A 106 24.75 12.14 9.24
CA VAL A 106 24.27 10.76 9.42
C VAL A 106 23.32 10.65 10.60
N ASP A 107 23.62 11.31 11.73
CA ASP A 107 22.73 11.34 12.89
C ASP A 107 21.39 12.02 12.60
N LYS A 108 21.40 13.14 11.87
CA LYS A 108 20.18 13.82 11.41
C LYS A 108 19.35 12.93 10.48
N LEU A 109 19.98 12.25 9.54
CA LEU A 109 19.31 11.30 8.64
C LEU A 109 18.67 10.14 9.42
N ASN A 110 19.41 9.54 10.36
CA ASN A 110 18.90 8.48 11.22
C ASN A 110 17.72 8.95 12.08
N LYS A 111 17.80 10.16 12.63
CA LYS A 111 16.67 10.80 13.32
C LYS A 111 15.47 10.95 12.39
N GLY A 112 15.69 11.40 11.15
CA GLY A 112 14.63 11.54 10.16
C GLY A 112 13.97 10.23 9.78
N ILE A 113 14.73 9.16 9.60
CA ILE A 113 14.20 7.82 9.33
C ILE A 113 13.33 7.35 10.50
N ARG A 114 13.78 7.52 11.75
CA ARG A 114 12.98 7.17 12.93
C ARG A 114 11.66 7.95 12.99
N ASN A 115 11.71 9.24 12.68
CA ASN A 115 10.53 10.11 12.65
C ASN A 115 9.52 9.67 11.59
N LEU A 116 9.99 9.30 10.39
CA LEU A 116 9.15 8.77 9.32
C LEU A 116 8.51 7.43 9.72
N LYS A 117 9.28 6.50 10.28
CA LYS A 117 8.74 5.23 10.79
C LYS A 117 7.64 5.45 11.82
N ARG A 118 7.83 6.41 12.73
CA ARG A 118 6.81 6.76 13.73
C ARG A 118 5.53 7.29 13.09
N GLN A 119 5.66 8.22 12.13
CA GLN A 119 4.53 8.76 11.39
C GLN A 119 3.75 7.65 10.64
N ASP A 120 4.48 6.73 10.03
CA ASP A 120 3.89 5.57 9.34
C ASP A 120 3.13 4.67 10.32
N ALA A 121 3.69 4.40 11.50
CA ALA A 121 3.03 3.61 12.54
C ALA A 121 1.75 4.28 13.06
N GLN A 122 1.79 5.58 13.38
CA GLN A 122 0.60 6.35 13.79
C GLN A 122 -0.47 6.34 12.70
N THR A 123 -0.05 6.50 11.44
CA THR A 123 -0.95 6.45 10.28
C THR A 123 -1.58 5.06 10.14
N LEU A 124 -0.79 3.99 10.32
CA LEU A 124 -1.26 2.61 10.27
C LEU A 124 -2.27 2.29 11.37
N LEU A 125 -2.01 2.73 12.62
CA LEU A 125 -2.96 2.65 13.74
C LEU A 125 -4.31 3.29 13.38
N ILE A 126 -4.30 4.52 12.86
CA ILE A 126 -5.52 5.23 12.43
C ILE A 126 -6.26 4.41 11.36
N TYR A 127 -5.53 3.90 10.37
CA TYR A 127 -6.13 3.11 9.29
C TYR A 127 -6.72 1.78 9.75
N ILE A 128 -6.08 1.09 10.70
CA ILE A 128 -6.61 -0.16 11.26
C ILE A 128 -7.88 0.12 12.07
N ASN A 129 -7.86 1.14 12.95
CA ASN A 129 -9.03 1.52 13.74
C ASN A 129 -10.21 1.97 12.86
N PHE A 130 -9.94 2.84 11.88
CA PHE A 130 -10.97 3.28 10.94
C PHE A 130 -11.47 2.12 10.06
N GLY A 131 -10.59 1.21 9.65
CA GLY A 131 -10.98 0.00 8.94
C GLY A 131 -11.91 -0.89 9.76
N ASN A 132 -11.70 -1.01 11.07
CA ASN A 132 -12.59 -1.73 11.97
C ASN A 132 -13.94 -1.02 12.10
N PHE A 133 -13.93 0.30 12.28
CA PHE A 133 -15.15 1.10 12.28
C PHE A 133 -15.96 0.91 10.99
N LEU A 134 -15.31 0.89 9.82
CA LEU A 134 -15.97 0.60 8.55
C LEU A 134 -16.59 -0.81 8.48
N ASN A 135 -15.98 -1.82 9.12
CA ASN A 135 -16.57 -3.16 9.22
C ASN A 135 -17.84 -3.15 10.10
N LEU A 136 -17.81 -2.46 11.23
CA LEU A 136 -18.96 -2.30 12.13
C LEU A 136 -20.11 -1.54 11.44
N THR A 137 -19.80 -0.39 10.83
CA THR A 137 -20.78 0.44 10.10
C THR A 137 -21.40 -0.32 8.93
N LYS A 138 -20.62 -1.13 8.21
CA LYS A 138 -21.17 -1.99 7.15
C LYS A 138 -22.14 -3.03 7.71
N THR A 139 -21.79 -3.68 8.82
CA THR A 139 -22.65 -4.68 9.48
C THR A 139 -23.96 -4.04 9.95
N TRP A 140 -23.88 -2.86 10.57
CA TRP A 140 -25.05 -2.07 10.95
C TRP A 140 -25.94 -1.77 9.73
N LEU A 141 -25.36 -1.25 8.64
CA LEU A 141 -26.12 -0.95 7.42
C LEU A 141 -26.80 -2.20 6.84
N GLU A 142 -26.13 -3.34 6.86
CA GLU A 142 -26.72 -4.61 6.40
C GLU A 142 -27.92 -5.03 7.24
N ASN A 143 -27.93 -4.76 8.55
CA ASN A 143 -29.09 -5.00 9.42
C ASN A 143 -30.22 -4.01 9.13
N GLU A 144 -29.92 -2.71 8.99
CA GLU A 144 -30.89 -1.68 8.57
C GLU A 144 -31.57 -2.01 7.24
N ARG A 145 -30.84 -2.64 6.32
CA ARG A 145 -31.37 -3.11 5.04
C ARG A 145 -32.30 -4.31 5.19
N LYS A 146 -31.97 -5.27 6.07
CA LYS A 146 -32.85 -6.42 6.37
C LYS A 146 -34.17 -5.96 7.00
N GLU A 147 -34.13 -4.90 7.79
CA GLU A 147 -35.31 -4.31 8.43
C GLU A 147 -36.06 -3.32 7.53
N GLY A 148 -35.59 -3.11 6.29
CA GLY A 148 -36.25 -2.27 5.29
C GLY A 148 -36.13 -0.76 5.51
N ARG A 149 -35.42 -0.31 6.56
CA ARG A 149 -35.22 1.12 6.88
C ARG A 149 -34.33 1.83 5.85
N ILE A 150 -33.33 1.13 5.35
CA ILE A 150 -32.43 1.65 4.31
C ILE A 150 -32.48 0.72 3.10
N LYS A 151 -32.62 1.28 1.89
CA LYS A 151 -32.67 0.51 0.63
C LYS A 151 -31.35 0.52 -0.14
N GLN A 152 -30.46 1.46 0.18
CA GLN A 152 -29.22 1.69 -0.55
C GLN A 152 -28.21 0.56 -0.34
N SER A 153 -27.36 0.31 -1.34
CA SER A 153 -26.19 -0.55 -1.18
C SER A 153 -25.11 0.16 -0.34
N TRP A 154 -24.19 -0.59 0.26
CA TRP A 154 -23.05 -0.04 0.99
C TRP A 154 -22.27 1.01 0.18
N SER A 155 -21.96 0.73 -1.09
CA SER A 155 -21.21 1.64 -1.94
C SER A 155 -21.97 2.94 -2.23
N ALA A 156 -23.29 2.85 -2.48
CA ALA A 156 -24.12 4.03 -2.74
C ALA A 156 -24.25 4.88 -1.48
N TRP A 157 -24.55 4.25 -0.34
CA TRP A 157 -24.70 4.91 0.95
C TRP A 157 -23.42 5.62 1.37
N LEU A 158 -22.27 4.93 1.30
CA LEU A 158 -20.99 5.51 1.68
C LEU A 158 -20.62 6.72 0.80
N LYS A 159 -20.82 6.60 -0.51
CA LYS A 159 -20.51 7.69 -1.45
C LYS A 159 -21.41 8.90 -1.23
N GLU A 160 -22.71 8.68 -1.03
CA GLU A 160 -23.68 9.75 -0.77
C GLU A 160 -23.39 10.47 0.56
N LYS A 161 -23.18 9.73 1.65
CA LYS A 161 -23.08 10.32 2.99
C LYS A 161 -21.74 10.95 3.31
N THR A 162 -20.66 10.49 2.68
CA THR A 162 -19.30 10.92 3.05
C THR A 162 -18.43 11.34 1.87
N GLY A 163 -18.88 11.11 0.63
CA GLY A 163 -18.05 11.28 -0.56
C GLY A 163 -16.95 10.21 -0.73
N TYR A 164 -16.79 9.32 0.25
CA TYR A 164 -15.67 8.38 0.35
C TYR A 164 -15.76 7.24 -0.69
N SER A 165 -14.58 6.74 -1.10
CA SER A 165 -14.48 5.69 -2.11
C SER A 165 -14.66 4.29 -1.51
N ASP A 166 -15.56 3.47 -2.11
CA ASP A 166 -15.76 2.08 -1.69
C ASP A 166 -14.48 1.24 -1.89
N ASP A 167 -13.69 1.50 -2.92
CA ASP A 167 -12.46 0.75 -3.17
C ASP A 167 -11.42 0.98 -2.08
N HIS A 168 -11.29 2.22 -1.59
CA HIS A 168 -10.39 2.51 -0.48
C HIS A 168 -10.93 1.95 0.84
N ALA A 169 -12.23 2.11 1.10
CA ALA A 169 -12.89 1.51 2.26
C ALA A 169 -12.72 -0.02 2.30
N ARG A 170 -12.82 -0.70 1.16
CA ARG A 170 -12.60 -2.15 1.04
C ARG A 170 -11.19 -2.54 1.46
N LYS A 171 -10.16 -1.76 1.07
CA LYS A 171 -8.76 -2.00 1.47
C LYS A 171 -8.58 -1.85 2.99
N LEU A 172 -9.12 -0.79 3.58
CA LEU A 172 -9.01 -0.55 5.04
C LEU A 172 -9.77 -1.59 5.87
N ARG A 173 -10.95 -2.00 5.43
CA ARG A 173 -11.69 -3.10 6.06
C ARG A 173 -10.92 -4.42 6.01
N ALA A 174 -10.29 -4.73 4.88
CA ALA A 174 -9.47 -5.94 4.73
C ALA A 174 -8.23 -5.89 5.62
N LEU A 175 -7.56 -4.73 5.71
CA LEU A 175 -6.46 -4.47 6.64
C LEU A 175 -6.91 -4.74 8.08
N ALA A 176 -7.98 -4.10 8.53
CA ALA A 176 -8.50 -4.25 9.89
C ALA A 176 -8.96 -5.68 10.20
N LYS A 177 -9.59 -6.37 9.24
CA LYS A 177 -10.02 -7.76 9.43
C LYS A 177 -8.84 -8.68 9.81
N VAL A 178 -7.65 -8.42 9.27
CA VAL A 178 -6.45 -9.21 9.56
C VAL A 178 -5.74 -8.70 10.82
N LEU A 179 -5.63 -7.37 10.99
CA LEU A 179 -4.69 -6.79 11.97
C LEU A 179 -5.32 -6.24 13.25
N TYR A 180 -6.63 -5.97 13.29
CA TYR A 180 -7.26 -5.26 14.43
C TYR A 180 -7.10 -6.00 15.77
N GLY A 181 -7.07 -7.34 15.75
CA GLY A 181 -6.85 -8.16 16.95
C GLY A 181 -5.40 -8.35 17.38
N TYR A 182 -4.45 -7.61 16.78
CA TYR A 182 -3.02 -7.78 16.98
C TYR A 182 -2.36 -6.43 17.26
N GLU A 183 -2.36 -6.02 18.54
CA GLU A 183 -2.01 -4.65 18.95
C GLU A 183 -0.60 -4.20 18.56
N GLN A 184 0.36 -5.13 18.46
CA GLN A 184 1.72 -4.80 18.02
C GLN A 184 1.76 -4.21 16.60
N PHE A 185 0.79 -4.53 15.73
CA PHE A 185 0.72 -3.93 14.39
C PHE A 185 0.44 -2.42 14.40
N PHE A 186 -0.10 -1.88 15.49
CA PHE A 186 -0.30 -0.45 15.66
C PHE A 186 1.01 0.33 15.71
N HIS A 187 2.12 -0.36 16.01
CA HIS A 187 3.45 0.21 16.15
C HIS A 187 4.33 -0.04 14.93
N VAL A 188 3.85 -0.73 13.88
CA VAL A 188 4.68 -1.05 12.71
C VAL A 188 4.89 0.20 11.86
N GLY A 189 6.12 0.71 11.86
CA GLY A 189 6.55 1.90 11.13
C GLY A 189 6.88 1.62 9.67
N LEU A 190 5.91 1.07 8.94
CA LEU A 190 6.02 0.80 7.51
C LEU A 190 4.88 1.46 6.74
N PRO A 191 5.11 1.91 5.49
CA PRO A 191 4.07 2.51 4.68
C PRO A 191 2.86 1.59 4.49
N LEU A 192 1.64 2.14 4.55
CA LEU A 192 0.38 1.40 4.38
C LEU A 192 0.39 0.50 3.13
N ASN A 193 0.89 1.00 2.00
CA ASN A 193 0.95 0.25 0.74
C ASN A 193 1.87 -0.98 0.81
N PHE A 194 2.88 -0.98 1.66
CA PHE A 194 3.68 -2.17 1.93
C PHE A 194 2.83 -3.21 2.66
N ILE A 195 2.18 -2.82 3.76
CA ILE A 195 1.35 -3.71 4.58
C ILE A 195 0.20 -4.30 3.76
N LEU A 196 -0.54 -3.47 3.00
CA LEU A 196 -1.64 -3.93 2.15
C LEU A 196 -1.20 -5.00 1.13
N ARG A 197 0.00 -4.87 0.57
CA ARG A 197 0.55 -5.87 -0.38
C ARG A 197 0.96 -7.17 0.31
N LYS A 198 1.18 -7.14 1.62
CA LYS A 198 1.64 -8.26 2.45
C LYS A 198 0.55 -8.91 3.29
N LEU A 199 -0.70 -8.47 3.19
CA LEU A 199 -1.78 -8.98 4.06
C LEU A 199 -1.96 -10.50 4.02
N LYS A 200 -1.80 -11.12 2.85
CA LYS A 200 -1.91 -12.59 2.73
C LYS A 200 -0.73 -13.29 3.40
N GLU A 201 0.48 -12.81 3.19
CA GLU A 201 1.66 -13.35 3.85
C GLU A 201 1.63 -13.12 5.36
N ILE A 202 1.11 -11.99 5.82
CA ILE A 202 0.88 -11.70 7.24
C ILE A 202 -0.14 -12.68 7.83
N ASP A 203 -1.26 -12.91 7.14
CA ASP A 203 -2.28 -13.87 7.60
C ASP A 203 -1.71 -15.28 7.77
N ILE A 204 -0.88 -15.74 6.83
CA ILE A 204 -0.14 -17.02 6.92
C ILE A 204 0.85 -17.00 8.08
N MET A 205 1.64 -15.94 8.22
CA MET A 205 2.61 -15.78 9.32
C MET A 205 1.93 -15.85 10.69
N LEU A 206 0.74 -15.26 10.82
CA LEU A 206 -0.04 -15.25 12.06
C LEU A 206 -0.69 -16.60 12.40
N GLN A 207 -0.69 -17.59 11.49
CA GLN A 207 -1.09 -18.96 11.84
C GLN A 207 -0.02 -19.70 12.65
N ILE A 208 1.22 -19.20 12.69
CA ILE A 208 2.31 -19.76 13.50
C ILE A 208 2.09 -19.31 14.96
N PRO A 209 1.92 -20.23 15.93
CA PRO A 209 1.53 -19.88 17.31
C PRO A 209 2.46 -18.87 17.99
N GLU A 210 3.77 -19.01 17.81
CA GLU A 210 4.78 -18.13 18.40
C GLU A 210 4.65 -16.69 17.89
N HIS A 211 4.51 -16.52 16.56
CA HIS A 211 4.28 -15.22 15.96
C HIS A 211 2.92 -14.65 16.38
N ASN A 212 1.87 -15.47 16.37
CA ASN A 212 0.52 -15.06 16.81
C ASN A 212 0.55 -14.47 18.22
N ALA A 213 1.20 -15.19 19.14
CA ALA A 213 1.34 -14.78 20.53
C ALA A 213 2.12 -13.48 20.67
N PHE A 214 3.21 -13.30 19.91
CA PHE A 214 3.96 -12.04 19.89
C PHE A 214 3.07 -10.87 19.48
N TRP A 215 2.37 -10.97 18.34
CA TRP A 215 1.59 -9.87 17.77
C TRP A 215 0.33 -9.51 18.57
N LYS A 216 -0.18 -10.43 19.41
CA LYS A 216 -1.30 -10.20 20.33
C LYS A 216 -0.92 -9.53 21.64
N ARG A 217 0.37 -9.38 21.95
CA ARG A 217 0.80 -8.76 23.21
C ARG A 217 0.24 -7.34 23.30
N PRO A 218 -0.40 -6.97 24.42
CA PRO A 218 -0.89 -5.62 24.61
C PRO A 218 0.24 -4.60 24.49
N VAL A 219 -0.03 -3.45 23.88
CA VAL A 219 0.93 -2.35 23.80
C VAL A 219 0.28 -1.07 24.31
N ALA A 220 1.05 -0.31 25.09
CA ALA A 220 0.59 1.00 25.55
C ALA A 220 0.35 1.91 24.33
N LEU A 221 -0.91 2.25 24.11
CA LEU A 221 -1.31 3.25 23.14
C LEU A 221 -1.20 4.65 23.77
N PRO A 222 -0.89 5.69 22.97
CA PRO A 222 -0.88 7.06 23.45
C PRO A 222 -2.27 7.41 24.00
N THR A 223 -2.38 7.53 25.32
CA THR A 223 -3.60 8.03 25.96
C THR A 223 -3.65 9.55 25.84
N THR A 224 -4.82 10.10 25.58
CA THR A 224 -5.06 11.55 25.41
C THR A 224 -4.59 12.42 26.58
N ASN A 225 -4.38 11.83 27.77
CA ASN A 225 -3.97 12.54 28.98
C ASN A 225 -2.50 13.01 28.97
N ASN A 226 -1.64 12.50 28.08
CA ASN A 226 -0.22 12.89 28.03
C ASN A 226 0.07 14.09 27.12
N LEU A 227 -0.95 14.71 26.50
CA LEU A 227 -0.78 15.89 25.65
C LEU A 227 -0.80 17.21 26.42
N GLN A 228 -1.15 17.22 27.71
CA GLN A 228 -1.24 18.43 28.51
C GLN A 228 0.07 18.83 29.22
N SER A 229 1.07 17.94 29.34
CA SER A 229 2.28 18.21 30.13
C SER A 229 3.47 18.74 29.34
N SER A 230 3.29 19.14 28.08
CA SER A 230 4.38 19.64 27.21
C SER A 230 4.30 21.14 26.92
N GLN A 231 3.42 21.89 27.59
CA GLN A 231 3.27 23.35 27.40
C GLN A 231 3.94 24.20 28.49
N ASP A 232 4.49 23.62 29.56
CA ASP A 232 5.00 24.40 30.71
C ASP A 232 6.53 24.50 30.82
N ASP A 233 7.30 24.10 29.80
CA ASP A 233 8.77 24.24 29.77
C ASP A 233 9.24 25.18 28.64
N HIS A 234 8.72 26.41 28.60
CA HIS A 234 9.28 27.55 27.85
C HIS A 234 9.30 28.83 28.67
#